data_AF-A0A166LPG8-F1
#
_entry.id   AF-A0A166LPG8-F1
#
_cell.length_a   1.000
_cell.length_b   1.000
_cell.length_c   1.000
_cell.angle_alpha   90.00
_cell.angle_beta   90.00
_cell.angle_gamma   90.00
#
_symmetry.space_group_name_H-M   'P 1'
#
loop_
_entity.id
_entity.type
_entity.pdbx_description
1 polymer ?
#
loop_
_entity_poly.entity_id
_entity_poly.type
_entity_poly.pdbx_seq_one_letter_code
_entity_poly.pdbx_strand_id
1 'polypeptide(L)'
;MKRAALLPYRVKLLCDGHFCYRLRRTNDPGRKSVRGCTVDTVIGIVKQGATDVPGLMNNILHQGLGPKPATKIRRNVVRREVTSAKKTDAKPYTKAPEIQTLVTPIRLHRRGHLQRIEHQKKQQTEYDVIIAKRMSEKTARVAAVKAAQTWKGMEALVKQGKEKFLEEILPTAEITLTVNQLELHLYTPMLNLLAYLKSEAIVDTATAITRKHRLQTSDVPTCSPLIYDVVVLPKLMTPARIASNCVGIVAAVKRLAEEDLQTLDGATMGEKQKRLTVPDCGIDFGFKHRPGSATQ
;
A
#
# COMPACT_ATOMS: atom_id res chain seq x y z
N MET A 1 0.25 -6.04 48.26
CA MET A 1 -0.26 -7.33 47.73
C MET A 1 -0.27 -7.24 46.21
N LYS A 2 -0.05 -8.36 45.50
CA LYS A 2 -0.10 -8.39 44.04
C LYS A 2 -1.43 -8.97 43.59
N ARG A 3 -2.18 -8.20 42.79
CA ARG A 3 -3.39 -8.68 42.13
C ARG A 3 -3.06 -9.89 41.26
N ALA A 4 -3.95 -10.88 41.25
CA ALA A 4 -3.83 -12.13 40.49
C ALA A 4 -2.71 -13.10 40.93
N ALA A 5 -2.06 -12.86 42.07
CA ALA A 5 -1.28 -13.90 42.75
C ALA A 5 -2.20 -14.63 43.73
N LEU A 6 -2.79 -15.75 43.29
CA LEU A 6 -3.90 -16.45 43.96
C LEU A 6 -3.52 -17.25 45.21
N LEU A 7 -2.31 -17.04 45.74
CA LEU A 7 -1.81 -17.74 46.91
C LEU A 7 -1.93 -16.84 48.15
N PRO A 8 -2.27 -17.40 49.32
CA PRO A 8 -2.37 -16.61 50.55
C PRO A 8 -0.99 -16.16 51.08
N TYR A 9 0.07 -16.90 50.72
CA TYR A 9 1.45 -16.64 51.15
C TYR A 9 2.26 -15.79 50.14
N ARG A 10 3.52 -15.49 50.48
CA ARG A 10 4.43 -14.71 49.63
C ARG A 10 5.11 -15.58 48.57
N VAL A 11 5.21 -15.07 47.35
CA VAL A 11 5.85 -15.75 46.21
C VAL A 11 6.90 -14.85 45.58
N LYS A 12 8.02 -15.42 45.13
CA LYS A 12 9.03 -14.69 44.34
C LYS A 12 8.60 -14.63 42.88
N LEU A 13 8.31 -13.43 42.40
CA LEU A 13 7.93 -13.18 41.01
C LEU A 13 8.97 -12.29 40.35
N LEU A 14 9.12 -12.44 39.04
CA LEU A 14 9.80 -11.46 38.21
C LEU A 14 8.86 -10.25 38.07
N CYS A 15 9.30 -9.08 38.52
CA CYS A 15 8.50 -7.87 38.51
C CYS A 15 9.06 -6.90 37.47
N ASP A 16 8.47 -6.89 36.27
CA ASP A 16 8.70 -5.87 35.25
C ASP A 16 7.46 -4.99 35.09
N GLY A 17 7.63 -3.67 35.20
CA GLY A 17 6.52 -2.70 35.17
C GLY A 17 5.41 -2.90 36.22
N HIS A 18 5.63 -3.74 37.23
CA HIS A 18 4.62 -4.07 38.24
C HIS A 18 4.63 -3.07 39.41
N PHE A 19 3.45 -2.69 39.94
CA PHE A 19 3.31 -1.77 41.09
C PHE A 19 4.19 -2.12 42.30
N CYS A 20 4.48 -3.41 42.53
CA CYS A 20 5.28 -3.88 43.66
C CYS A 20 6.80 -3.67 43.48
N TYR A 21 7.24 -3.15 42.33
CA TYR A 21 8.65 -2.93 42.02
C TYR A 21 8.83 -1.65 41.21
N ARG A 22 9.75 -0.80 41.65
CA ARG A 22 10.18 0.39 40.91
C ARG A 22 11.51 0.08 40.23
N LEU A 23 11.52 0.13 38.90
CA LEU A 23 12.73 -0.08 38.11
C LEU A 23 13.77 0.99 38.44
N ARG A 24 15.04 0.57 38.56
CA ARG A 24 16.19 1.47 38.71
C ARG A 24 16.88 1.78 37.38
N ARG A 25 16.83 0.83 36.45
CA ARG A 25 17.36 0.94 35.08
C ARG A 25 16.29 0.48 34.09
N THR A 26 16.40 0.93 32.85
CA THR A 26 15.53 0.47 31.76
C THR A 26 15.74 -1.02 31.52
N ASN A 27 14.65 -1.78 31.38
CA ASN A 27 14.66 -3.23 31.12
C ASN A 27 15.41 -4.07 32.17
N ASP A 28 15.35 -3.67 33.44
CA ASP A 28 15.92 -4.43 34.56
C ASP A 28 14.81 -5.12 35.36
N PRO A 29 14.40 -6.35 34.97
CA PRO A 29 13.33 -7.06 35.66
C PRO A 29 13.84 -7.61 36.99
N GLY A 30 13.29 -7.10 38.09
CA GLY A 30 13.69 -7.51 39.44
C GLY A 30 12.88 -8.70 39.95
N ARG A 31 13.54 -9.78 40.39
CA ARG A 31 12.87 -10.83 41.19
C ARG A 31 12.59 -10.32 42.60
N LYS A 32 11.32 -10.22 42.99
CA LYS A 32 10.89 -9.75 44.32
C LYS A 32 9.87 -10.71 44.95
N SER A 33 9.97 -10.86 46.27
CA SER A 33 8.97 -11.59 47.06
C SER A 33 7.75 -10.69 47.31
N VAL A 34 6.58 -11.12 46.85
CA VAL A 34 5.33 -10.36 46.94
C VAL A 34 4.24 -11.19 47.60
N ARG A 35 3.42 -10.57 48.47
CA ARG A 35 2.24 -11.21 49.08
C ARG A 35 1.12 -11.34 48.04
N GLY A 36 0.50 -12.50 47.94
CA GLY A 36 -0.63 -12.73 47.04
C GLY A 36 -1.89 -11.93 47.41
N CYS A 37 -2.94 -12.06 46.59
CA CYS A 37 -4.18 -11.31 46.73
C CYS A 37 -5.29 -12.03 47.49
N THR A 38 -5.13 -13.32 47.79
CA THR A 38 -6.09 -14.02 48.66
C THR A 38 -5.93 -13.46 50.07
N VAL A 39 -6.97 -12.80 50.56
CA VAL A 39 -7.00 -12.18 51.89
C VAL A 39 -8.26 -12.65 52.61
N ASP A 40 -8.14 -12.89 53.91
CA ASP A 40 -9.26 -13.26 54.77
C ASP A 40 -10.08 -12.03 55.23
N THR A 41 -9.72 -10.82 54.78
CA THR A 41 -10.27 -9.54 55.28
C THR A 41 -10.68 -8.61 54.14
N VAL A 42 -11.75 -7.83 54.35
CA VAL A 42 -12.28 -6.84 53.40
C VAL A 42 -11.43 -5.55 53.43
N ILE A 43 -11.00 -5.03 52.27
CA ILE A 43 -10.01 -3.93 52.17
C ILE A 43 -10.58 -2.67 51.47
N GLY A 44 -11.90 -2.45 51.43
CA GLY A 44 -12.40 -1.22 50.79
C GLY A 44 -13.85 -0.86 51.02
N ILE A 45 -14.11 0.44 51.02
CA ILE A 45 -15.45 1.04 51.07
C ILE A 45 -15.80 1.46 49.64
N VAL A 46 -16.85 0.89 49.07
CA VAL A 46 -17.28 1.17 47.68
C VAL A 46 -18.58 1.97 47.63
N LYS A 47 -19.45 1.78 48.63
CA LYS A 47 -20.73 2.48 48.76
C LYS A 47 -20.89 2.98 50.19
N GLN A 48 -21.52 4.14 50.34
CA GLN A 48 -21.89 4.68 51.65
C GLN A 48 -23.00 3.81 52.26
N GLY A 49 -22.88 3.50 53.56
CA GLY A 49 -23.90 2.80 54.33
C GLY A 49 -24.93 3.76 54.93
N ALA A 50 -25.88 3.22 55.70
CA ALA A 50 -26.91 4.03 56.36
C ALA A 50 -26.39 4.91 57.50
N THR A 51 -25.25 4.53 58.10
CA THR A 51 -24.64 5.27 59.21
C THR A 51 -23.33 5.88 58.76
N ASP A 52 -23.16 7.18 59.02
CA ASP A 52 -21.93 7.89 58.71
C ASP A 52 -20.81 7.50 59.67
N VAL A 53 -19.62 7.29 59.10
CA VAL A 53 -18.42 6.95 59.87
C VAL A 53 -17.73 8.26 60.29
N PRO A 54 -17.60 8.53 61.60
CA PRO A 54 -16.96 9.75 62.09
C PRO A 54 -15.51 9.81 61.62
N GLY A 55 -15.10 10.98 61.08
CA GLY A 55 -13.75 11.22 60.59
C GLY A 55 -13.50 10.90 59.11
N LEU A 56 -14.38 10.15 58.43
CA LEU A 56 -14.27 9.89 56.99
C LEU A 56 -15.10 10.87 56.15
N MET A 57 -16.34 11.16 56.58
CA MET A 57 -17.26 12.04 55.85
C MET A 57 -17.10 13.54 56.21
N ASN A 58 -16.57 13.86 57.39
CA ASN A 58 -16.59 15.22 57.94
C ASN A 58 -15.53 16.16 57.33
N ASN A 59 -14.45 15.63 56.75
CA ASN A 59 -13.33 16.42 56.23
C ASN A 59 -13.16 16.19 54.72
N ILE A 60 -13.91 16.94 53.91
CA ILE A 60 -13.75 16.92 52.46
C ILE A 60 -12.49 17.69 52.09
N LEU A 61 -11.39 16.97 51.85
CA LEU A 61 -10.15 17.57 51.34
C LEU A 61 -10.32 17.92 49.86
N HIS A 62 -10.22 19.21 49.54
CA HIS A 62 -10.21 19.67 48.16
C HIS A 62 -8.95 19.22 47.41
N GLN A 63 -9.05 19.07 46.09
CA GLN A 63 -7.93 18.65 45.27
C GLN A 63 -6.76 19.63 45.32
N GLY A 64 -5.59 19.09 45.66
CA GLY A 64 -4.37 19.86 45.88
C GLY A 64 -3.80 20.53 44.64
N LEU A 65 -4.15 20.15 43.39
CA LEU A 65 -3.71 20.81 42.14
C LEU A 65 -4.88 20.96 41.16
N GLY A 66 -4.93 22.08 40.45
CA GLY A 66 -5.88 22.30 39.34
C GLY A 66 -5.36 21.72 38.01
N PRO A 67 -6.21 21.65 36.98
CA PRO A 67 -5.81 21.16 35.66
C PRO A 67 -4.79 22.10 34.99
N LYS A 68 -3.72 21.52 34.42
CA LYS A 68 -2.68 22.22 33.64
C LYS A 68 -2.95 22.26 32.11
N PRO A 69 -3.48 21.21 31.47
CA PRO A 69 -3.73 21.21 30.02
C PRO A 69 -4.93 22.08 29.64
N ALA A 70 -4.81 22.87 28.56
CA ALA A 70 -5.86 23.76 28.07
C ALA A 70 -7.21 23.04 27.84
N THR A 71 -7.17 21.80 27.34
CA THR A 71 -8.37 21.00 27.06
C THR A 71 -9.16 20.58 28.30
N LYS A 72 -8.52 20.55 29.48
CA LYS A 72 -9.16 20.20 30.75
C LYS A 72 -9.65 21.42 31.52
N ILE A 73 -9.30 22.63 31.08
CA ILE A 73 -9.75 23.89 31.68
C ILE A 73 -11.10 24.25 31.05
N ARG A 74 -12.17 24.29 31.87
CA ARG A 74 -13.54 24.48 31.36
C ARG A 74 -13.95 25.93 31.15
N ARG A 75 -13.38 26.88 31.91
CA ARG A 75 -13.73 28.31 31.84
C ARG A 75 -12.51 29.20 32.10
N ASN A 76 -12.03 29.24 33.34
CA ASN A 76 -10.93 30.11 33.76
C ASN A 76 -9.78 29.32 34.39
N VAL A 77 -8.57 29.87 34.28
CA VAL A 77 -7.38 29.33 34.94
C VAL A 77 -7.54 29.53 36.44
N VAL A 78 -7.53 28.43 37.19
CA VAL A 78 -7.56 28.49 38.65
C VAL A 78 -6.24 29.09 39.14
N ARG A 79 -6.33 30.32 39.65
CA ARG A 79 -5.23 31.00 40.34
C ARG A 79 -5.32 30.69 41.82
N ARG A 80 -4.16 30.49 42.44
CA ARG A 80 -4.04 30.16 43.85
C ARG A 80 -3.35 31.27 44.57
N GLU A 81 -3.98 31.78 45.62
CA GLU A 81 -3.30 32.63 46.57
C GLU A 81 -2.35 31.77 47.40
N VAL A 82 -1.09 32.19 47.43
CA VAL A 82 -0.03 31.53 48.18
C VAL A 82 0.41 32.50 49.27
N THR A 83 0.12 32.14 50.51
CA THR A 83 0.71 32.75 51.70
C THR A 83 2.07 32.11 51.97
N SER A 84 3.04 32.92 52.39
CA SER A 84 4.37 32.41 52.71
C SER A 84 4.35 31.75 54.09
N ALA A 85 4.54 30.43 54.16
CA ALA A 85 4.67 29.72 55.43
C ALA A 85 5.87 30.20 56.29
N LYS A 86 6.85 30.87 55.68
CA LYS A 86 8.06 31.37 56.37
C LYS A 86 7.96 32.82 56.84
N LYS A 87 7.00 33.59 56.34
CA LYS A 87 6.80 35.01 56.66
C LYS A 87 5.31 35.28 56.76
N THR A 88 4.77 35.22 57.96
CA THR A 88 3.33 35.31 58.23
C THR A 88 2.76 36.67 57.81
N ASP A 89 3.57 37.73 57.87
CA ASP A 89 3.16 39.10 57.52
C ASP A 89 3.40 39.46 56.04
N ALA A 90 3.92 38.53 55.24
CA ALA A 90 4.15 38.78 53.82
C ALA A 90 2.82 38.79 53.05
N LYS A 91 2.63 39.83 52.22
CA LYS A 91 1.44 39.97 51.38
C LYS A 91 1.24 38.70 50.51
N PRO A 92 0.04 38.11 50.51
CA PRO A 92 -0.25 36.94 49.67
C PRO A 92 -0.10 37.30 48.19
N TYR A 93 0.41 36.35 47.40
CA TYR A 93 0.52 36.51 45.95
C TYR A 93 -0.14 35.34 45.22
N THR A 94 -0.68 35.60 44.03
CA THR A 94 -1.36 34.58 43.24
C THR A 94 -0.38 33.86 42.33
N LYS A 95 -0.34 32.52 42.39
CA LYS A 95 0.34 31.67 41.41
C LYS A 95 -0.67 31.04 40.44
N ALA A 96 -0.27 30.95 39.18
CA ALA A 96 -0.97 30.19 38.14
C ALA A 96 -0.02 29.14 37.55
N PRO A 97 -0.52 27.96 37.14
CA PRO A 97 0.27 27.03 36.36
C PRO A 97 0.47 27.58 34.94
N GLU A 98 1.63 27.28 34.35
CA GLU A 98 1.81 27.44 32.90
C GLU A 98 0.85 26.51 32.16
N ILE A 99 0.02 27.06 31.27
CA ILE A 99 -0.98 26.26 30.56
C ILE A 99 -0.29 25.49 29.44
N GLN A 100 -0.36 24.16 29.54
CA GLN A 100 0.10 23.29 28.46
C GLN A 100 -0.95 23.19 27.36
N THR A 101 -0.49 22.85 26.16
CA THR A 101 -1.34 22.62 24.98
C THR A 101 -2.20 23.81 24.52
N LEU A 102 -1.91 25.02 25.00
CA LEU A 102 -2.54 26.25 24.52
C LEU A 102 -2.13 26.52 23.07
N VAL A 103 -3.06 26.97 22.24
CA VAL A 103 -2.75 27.47 20.88
C VAL A 103 -2.17 28.87 21.03
N THR A 104 -0.87 29.00 20.74
CA THR A 104 -0.15 30.28 20.80
C THR A 104 0.28 30.72 19.40
N PRO A 105 0.51 32.03 19.16
CA PRO A 105 1.02 32.52 17.88
C PRO A 105 2.30 31.80 17.43
N ILE A 106 3.19 31.46 18.36
CA ILE A 106 4.42 30.70 18.09
C ILE A 106 4.11 29.30 17.54
N ARG A 107 3.10 28.61 18.09
CA ARG A 107 2.67 27.29 17.58
C ARG A 107 2.08 27.40 16.18
N LEU A 108 1.29 28.44 15.92
CA LEU A 108 0.74 28.71 14.59
C LEU A 108 1.85 29.00 13.58
N HIS A 109 2.85 29.81 13.96
CA HIS A 109 4.01 30.11 13.11
C HIS A 109 4.81 28.83 12.77
N ARG A 110 5.09 27.98 13.77
CA ARG A 110 5.77 26.68 13.54
C ARG A 110 4.96 25.77 12.62
N ARG A 111 3.63 25.74 12.76
CA ARG A 111 2.74 24.99 11.87
C ARG A 111 2.73 25.55 10.45
N GLY A 112 2.73 26.88 10.31
CA GLY A 112 2.81 27.55 9.01
C GLY A 112 4.12 27.25 8.27
N HIS A 113 5.24 27.15 8.99
CA HIS A 113 6.51 26.72 8.40
C HIS A 113 6.44 25.30 7.82
N LEU A 114 5.82 24.36 8.53
CA LEU A 114 5.61 22.99 8.03
C LEU A 114 4.73 22.98 6.76
N GLN A 115 3.65 23.76 6.76
CA GLN A 115 2.77 23.89 5.58
C GLN A 115 3.50 24.48 4.38
N ARG A 116 4.41 25.45 4.59
CA ARG A 116 5.26 25.99 3.53
C ARG A 116 6.18 24.93 2.93
N ILE A 117 6.79 24.08 3.76
CA ILE A 117 7.63 22.97 3.29
C ILE A 117 6.79 21.97 2.48
N GLU A 118 5.59 21.62 2.95
CA GLU A 118 4.67 20.75 2.22
C GLU A 118 4.27 21.35 0.86
N HIS A 119 3.99 22.65 0.81
CA HIS A 119 3.68 23.34 -0.43
C HIS A 119 4.85 23.33 -1.42
N GLN A 120 6.07 23.59 -0.94
CA GLN A 120 7.29 23.52 -1.76
C GLN A 120 7.51 22.12 -2.33
N LYS A 121 7.29 21.07 -1.53
CA LYS A 121 7.36 19.68 -2.02
C LYS A 121 6.34 19.39 -3.12
N LYS A 122 5.10 19.88 -2.96
CA LYS A 122 4.06 19.72 -4.00
C LYS A 122 4.46 20.40 -5.31
N GLN A 123 4.94 21.64 -5.23
CA GLN A 123 5.42 22.37 -6.41
C GLN A 123 6.58 21.65 -7.10
N GLN A 124 7.52 21.10 -6.32
CA GLN A 124 8.63 20.32 -6.87
C GLN A 124 8.11 19.07 -7.60
N THR A 125 7.21 18.31 -6.98
CA THR A 125 6.63 17.12 -7.62
C THR A 125 5.86 17.46 -8.90
N GLU A 126 5.10 18.56 -8.91
CA GLU A 126 4.37 19.03 -10.10
C GLU A 126 5.34 19.40 -11.23
N TYR A 127 6.43 20.09 -10.90
CA TYR A 127 7.46 20.46 -11.86
C TYR A 127 8.21 19.25 -12.43
N ASP A 128 8.53 18.27 -11.59
CA ASP A 128 9.21 17.04 -12.00
C ASP A 128 8.35 16.23 -13.00
N VAL A 129 7.02 16.21 -12.82
CA VAL A 129 6.08 15.60 -13.79
C VAL A 129 6.14 16.31 -15.14
N ILE A 130 6.20 17.64 -15.16
CA ILE A 130 6.30 18.43 -16.39
C ILE A 130 7.63 18.16 -17.10
N ILE A 131 8.73 18.06 -16.36
CA ILE A 131 10.04 17.70 -16.92
C ILE A 131 9.99 16.31 -17.55
N ALA A 132 9.44 15.32 -16.84
CA ALA A 132 9.33 13.95 -17.34
C ALA A 132 8.55 13.90 -18.66
N LYS A 133 7.44 14.65 -18.76
CA LYS A 133 6.65 14.77 -19.99
C LYS A 133 7.45 15.41 -21.14
N ARG A 134 8.19 16.50 -20.89
CA ARG A 134 9.01 17.13 -21.92
C ARG A 134 10.17 16.23 -22.37
N MET A 135 10.73 15.44 -21.46
CA MET A 135 11.77 14.48 -21.77
C MET A 135 11.25 13.32 -22.62
N SER A 136 10.06 12.79 -22.34
CA SER A 136 9.43 11.76 -23.16
C SER A 136 9.05 12.28 -24.55
N GLU A 137 8.52 13.50 -24.66
CA GLU A 137 8.24 14.14 -25.94
C GLU A 137 9.51 14.38 -26.76
N LYS A 138 10.59 14.86 -26.13
CA LYS A 138 11.88 15.07 -26.80
C LYS A 138 12.47 13.76 -27.31
N THR A 139 12.45 12.70 -26.50
CA THR A 139 12.96 11.39 -26.89
C THR A 139 12.14 10.79 -28.03
N ALA A 140 10.80 10.91 -27.99
CA ALA A 140 9.92 10.48 -29.07
C ALA A 140 10.20 11.27 -30.38
N ARG A 141 10.39 12.59 -30.30
CA ARG A 141 10.75 13.42 -31.47
C ARG A 141 12.09 13.01 -32.07
N VAL A 142 13.11 12.78 -31.23
CA VAL A 142 14.43 12.32 -31.69
C VAL A 142 14.33 10.94 -32.32
N ALA A 143 13.54 10.02 -31.74
CA ALA A 143 13.29 8.70 -32.30
C ALA A 143 12.61 8.80 -33.68
N ALA A 144 11.60 9.67 -33.84
CA ALA A 144 10.92 9.90 -35.11
C ALA A 144 11.86 10.46 -36.18
N VAL A 145 12.74 11.41 -35.83
CA VAL A 145 13.76 11.94 -36.77
C VAL A 145 14.76 10.86 -37.19
N LYS A 146 15.22 10.03 -36.24
CA LYS A 146 16.12 8.90 -36.54
C LYS A 146 15.45 7.85 -37.44
N ALA A 147 14.18 7.54 -37.19
CA ALA A 147 13.40 6.66 -38.04
C ALA A 147 13.27 7.24 -39.47
N ALA A 148 12.93 8.51 -39.61
CA ALA A 148 12.84 9.16 -40.94
C ALA A 148 14.19 9.15 -41.68
N GLN A 149 15.31 9.40 -40.98
CA GLN A 149 16.65 9.36 -41.57
C GLN A 149 17.06 7.94 -42.02
N THR A 150 16.74 6.92 -41.22
CA THR A 150 17.01 5.51 -41.57
C THR A 150 16.21 5.07 -42.79
N TRP A 151 14.92 5.40 -42.88
CA TRP A 151 14.10 5.14 -44.07
C TRP A 151 14.63 5.84 -45.32
N LYS A 152 15.00 7.13 -45.20
CA LYS A 152 15.61 7.88 -46.32
C LYS A 152 16.93 7.24 -46.79
N GLY A 153 17.74 6.71 -45.87
CA GLY A 153 18.94 5.95 -46.20
C GLY A 153 18.63 4.66 -46.95
N MET A 154 17.59 3.94 -46.53
CA MET A 154 17.16 2.69 -47.16
C MET A 154 16.63 2.93 -48.59
N GLU A 155 15.82 3.97 -48.81
CA GLU A 155 15.37 4.38 -50.15
C GLU A 155 16.53 4.74 -51.08
N ALA A 156 17.58 5.39 -50.57
CA ALA A 156 18.77 5.72 -51.34
C ALA A 156 19.56 4.47 -51.77
N LEU A 157 19.64 3.44 -50.92
CA LEU A 157 20.28 2.17 -51.24
C LEU A 157 19.55 1.41 -52.35
N VAL A 158 18.20 1.40 -52.31
CA VAL A 158 17.36 0.81 -53.36
C VAL A 158 17.60 1.52 -54.70
N LYS A 159 17.63 2.86 -54.71
CA LYS A 159 17.90 3.64 -55.93
C LYS A 159 19.31 3.42 -56.50
N GLN A 160 20.29 3.07 -55.67
CA GLN A 160 21.66 2.77 -56.11
C GLN A 160 21.82 1.36 -56.68
N GLY A 161 20.75 0.55 -56.75
CA GLY A 161 20.79 -0.81 -57.31
C GLY A 161 21.61 -1.80 -56.46
N LYS A 162 21.78 -1.53 -55.16
CA LYS A 162 22.53 -2.39 -54.23
C LYS A 162 21.62 -3.47 -53.64
N GLU A 163 20.98 -4.25 -54.50
CA GLU A 163 20.06 -5.34 -54.13
C GLU A 163 20.78 -6.44 -53.33
N LYS A 164 22.05 -6.72 -53.65
CA LYS A 164 22.89 -7.72 -52.95
C LYS A 164 23.11 -7.44 -51.45
N PHE A 165 23.10 -6.16 -51.04
CA PHE A 165 23.28 -5.79 -49.63
C PHE A 165 22.00 -6.01 -48.81
N LEU A 166 20.83 -5.94 -49.45
CA LEU A 166 19.56 -6.33 -48.82
C LEU A 166 19.49 -7.86 -48.63
N GLU A 167 19.98 -8.64 -49.59
CA GLU A 167 20.03 -10.11 -49.51
C GLU A 167 20.89 -10.62 -48.33
N GLU A 168 21.95 -9.90 -47.94
CA GLU A 168 22.77 -10.24 -46.76
C GLU A 168 22.09 -9.87 -45.42
N ILE A 169 21.24 -8.84 -45.39
CA ILE A 169 20.56 -8.37 -44.16
C ILE A 169 19.29 -9.18 -43.87
N LEU A 170 18.56 -9.60 -44.91
CA LEU A 170 17.33 -10.38 -44.82
C LEU A 170 17.42 -11.66 -43.97
N PRO A 171 18.49 -12.49 -44.03
CA PRO A 171 18.62 -13.67 -43.15
C PRO A 171 18.93 -13.32 -41.69
N THR A 172 19.38 -12.09 -41.40
CA THR A 172 19.61 -11.61 -40.03
C THR A 172 18.36 -10.96 -39.43
N ALA A 173 17.40 -10.56 -40.28
CA ALA A 173 16.13 -9.95 -39.87
C ALA A 173 15.07 -11.03 -39.68
N GLU A 174 14.78 -11.37 -38.43
CA GLU A 174 13.80 -12.41 -38.06
C GLU A 174 12.33 -12.03 -38.41
N ILE A 175 12.08 -10.76 -38.75
CA ILE A 175 10.74 -10.23 -39.09
C ILE A 175 10.84 -9.43 -40.39
N THR A 176 10.19 -9.90 -41.46
CA THR A 176 9.95 -9.10 -42.67
C THR A 176 9.13 -7.86 -42.32
N LEU A 177 9.56 -6.66 -42.75
CA LEU A 177 8.87 -5.39 -42.51
C LEU A 177 7.50 -5.34 -43.22
N THR A 178 6.49 -5.99 -42.63
CA THR A 178 5.08 -5.74 -42.87
C THR A 178 4.62 -4.60 -41.95
N VAL A 179 3.81 -3.70 -42.50
CA VAL A 179 3.23 -2.46 -41.93
C VAL A 179 2.25 -2.73 -40.77
N ASN A 180 2.46 -3.76 -39.95
CA ASN A 180 1.52 -4.22 -38.94
C ASN A 180 1.98 -3.91 -37.52
N GLN A 181 1.94 -2.62 -37.14
CA GLN A 181 1.77 -2.20 -35.74
C GLN A 181 1.00 -0.89 -35.69
N LEU A 182 -0.30 -0.94 -36.00
CA LEU A 182 -1.25 0.14 -35.75
C LEU A 182 -2.19 -0.32 -34.63
N GLU A 183 -1.87 0.06 -33.39
CA GLU A 183 -2.77 -0.13 -32.24
C GLU A 183 -4.02 0.75 -32.41
N LEU A 184 -5.18 0.11 -32.52
CA LEU A 184 -6.49 0.77 -32.57
C LEU A 184 -6.89 1.27 -31.17
N HIS A 185 -6.95 2.59 -31.00
CA HIS A 185 -7.44 3.23 -29.79
C HIS A 185 -8.98 3.26 -29.73
N LEU A 186 -9.54 3.00 -28.53
CA LEU A 186 -10.98 2.92 -28.25
C LEU A 186 -11.79 4.20 -28.61
N TYR A 187 -11.13 5.35 -28.73
CA TYR A 187 -11.77 6.64 -29.02
C TYR A 187 -11.66 7.08 -30.49
N THR A 188 -10.95 6.32 -31.34
CA THR A 188 -10.79 6.65 -32.77
C THR A 188 -10.77 5.38 -33.64
N PRO A 189 -11.92 4.70 -33.83
CA PRO A 189 -11.95 3.47 -34.60
C PRO A 189 -11.87 3.73 -36.11
N MET A 190 -10.88 3.13 -36.78
CA MET A 190 -10.80 3.13 -38.25
C MET A 190 -11.75 2.09 -38.86
N LEU A 191 -13.00 2.50 -39.06
CA LEU A 191 -14.11 1.64 -39.49
C LEU A 191 -13.92 1.03 -40.90
N ASN A 192 -13.19 1.71 -41.79
CA ASN A 192 -12.91 1.22 -43.15
C ASN A 192 -11.94 0.03 -43.16
N LEU A 193 -10.99 -0.01 -42.21
CA LEU A 193 -10.05 -1.12 -42.06
C LEU A 193 -10.76 -2.38 -41.52
N LEU A 194 -11.73 -2.17 -40.60
CA LEU A 194 -12.59 -3.23 -40.07
C LEU A 194 -13.52 -3.85 -41.12
N ALA A 195 -13.93 -3.08 -42.13
CA ALA A 195 -14.73 -3.60 -43.24
C ALA A 195 -13.91 -4.50 -44.18
N TYR A 196 -12.63 -4.15 -44.42
CA TYR A 196 -11.68 -4.92 -45.22
C TYR A 196 -11.19 -6.21 -44.53
N LEU A 197 -10.96 -6.18 -43.22
CA LEU A 197 -10.57 -7.38 -42.46
C LEU A 197 -11.71 -8.41 -42.33
N LYS A 198 -12.96 -7.95 -42.37
CA LYS A 198 -14.14 -8.83 -42.40
C LYS A 198 -14.38 -9.48 -43.76
N SER A 199 -13.95 -8.86 -44.87
CA SER A 199 -14.04 -9.47 -46.20
C SER A 199 -12.99 -10.56 -46.42
N GLU A 200 -11.85 -10.51 -45.71
CA GLU A 200 -10.76 -11.49 -45.82
C GLU A 200 -10.80 -12.61 -44.75
N ALA A 201 -11.87 -12.68 -43.94
CA ALA A 201 -12.12 -13.73 -42.94
C ALA A 201 -11.00 -13.99 -41.90
N ILE A 202 -10.29 -12.95 -41.44
CA ILE A 202 -9.25 -13.09 -40.40
C ILE A 202 -9.87 -12.83 -39.02
N VAL A 203 -9.86 -13.83 -38.13
CA VAL A 203 -10.43 -13.78 -36.77
C VAL A 203 -9.38 -14.21 -35.75
N ASP A 204 -9.19 -13.44 -34.67
CA ASP A 204 -8.37 -13.81 -33.51
C ASP A 204 -8.76 -15.21 -33.02
N THR A 205 -7.81 -16.13 -32.92
CA THR A 205 -8.00 -17.55 -32.54
C THR A 205 -8.79 -17.70 -31.23
N ALA A 206 -8.54 -16.85 -30.23
CA ALA A 206 -9.29 -16.85 -28.99
C ALA A 206 -10.77 -16.46 -29.16
N THR A 207 -11.07 -15.52 -30.07
CA THR A 207 -12.46 -15.13 -30.39
C THR A 207 -13.17 -16.13 -31.30
N ALA A 208 -12.43 -16.92 -32.08
CA ALA A 208 -12.98 -18.03 -32.85
C ALA A 208 -13.44 -19.17 -31.93
N ILE A 209 -12.64 -19.54 -30.93
CA ILE A 209 -12.97 -20.60 -29.95
C ILE A 209 -14.16 -20.17 -29.06
N THR A 210 -14.22 -18.90 -28.64
CA THR A 210 -15.36 -18.39 -27.84
C THR A 210 -16.67 -18.41 -28.63
N ARG A 211 -16.62 -18.10 -29.93
CA ARG A 211 -17.79 -18.16 -30.84
C ARG A 211 -18.23 -19.61 -31.09
N LYS A 212 -17.29 -20.54 -31.26
CA LYS A 212 -17.54 -21.98 -31.44
C LYS A 212 -18.33 -22.56 -30.26
N HIS A 213 -17.94 -22.20 -29.03
CA HIS A 213 -18.50 -22.78 -27.79
C HIS A 213 -19.51 -21.89 -27.05
N ARG A 214 -19.81 -20.71 -27.60
CA ARG A 214 -20.69 -19.67 -27.01
C ARG A 214 -20.31 -19.33 -25.56
N LEU A 215 -19.02 -19.08 -25.32
CA LEU A 215 -18.46 -18.73 -24.01
C LEU A 215 -18.10 -17.24 -23.94
N GLN A 216 -17.99 -16.67 -22.73
CA GLN A 216 -17.45 -15.31 -22.61
C GLN A 216 -15.94 -15.33 -22.87
N THR A 217 -15.42 -14.26 -23.47
CA THR A 217 -14.00 -14.15 -23.85
C THR A 217 -13.05 -14.25 -22.65
N SER A 218 -13.52 -13.91 -21.45
CA SER A 218 -12.77 -14.04 -20.20
C SER A 218 -12.60 -15.49 -19.72
N ASP A 219 -13.52 -16.38 -20.10
CA ASP A 219 -13.60 -17.72 -19.51
C ASP A 219 -12.55 -18.66 -20.13
N VAL A 220 -12.24 -18.48 -21.42
CA VAL A 220 -11.30 -19.31 -22.18
C VAL A 220 -9.86 -19.25 -21.66
N PRO A 221 -9.22 -18.08 -21.45
CA PRO A 221 -7.86 -18.02 -20.92
C PRO A 221 -7.76 -18.43 -19.44
N THR A 222 -8.85 -18.32 -18.68
CA THR A 222 -8.89 -18.71 -17.26
C THR A 222 -9.15 -20.21 -17.07
N CYS A 223 -9.66 -20.89 -18.11
CA CYS A 223 -9.98 -22.30 -18.09
C CYS A 223 -8.76 -23.21 -18.28
N SER A 224 -7.79 -22.83 -19.12
CA SER A 224 -6.60 -23.64 -19.43
C SER A 224 -5.85 -24.11 -18.16
N PRO A 225 -5.52 -23.25 -17.18
CA PRO A 225 -4.82 -23.68 -15.96
C PRO A 225 -5.61 -24.66 -15.08
N LEU A 226 -6.94 -24.60 -15.09
CA LEU A 226 -7.80 -25.50 -14.30
C LEU A 226 -7.86 -26.92 -14.87
N ILE A 227 -7.60 -27.08 -16.17
CA ILE A 227 -7.47 -28.39 -16.83
C ILE A 227 -6.17 -29.07 -16.42
N TYR A 228 -5.15 -28.26 -16.11
CA TYR A 228 -3.86 -28.70 -15.56
C TYR A 228 -3.84 -28.78 -14.01
N ASP A 229 -5.01 -28.85 -13.36
CA ASP A 229 -5.17 -28.89 -11.89
C ASP A 229 -4.52 -27.70 -11.13
N VAL A 230 -4.32 -26.56 -11.79
CA VAL A 230 -3.79 -25.34 -11.17
C VAL A 230 -4.93 -24.45 -10.67
N VAL A 231 -4.97 -24.21 -9.36
CA VAL A 231 -5.97 -23.32 -8.73
C VAL A 231 -5.70 -21.86 -9.11
N VAL A 232 -6.57 -21.28 -9.95
CA VAL A 232 -6.52 -19.86 -10.31
C VAL A 232 -7.60 -19.08 -9.56
N LEU A 233 -7.15 -18.15 -8.70
CA LEU A 233 -8.02 -17.19 -8.03
C LEU A 233 -7.97 -15.84 -8.77
N PRO A 234 -8.97 -15.50 -9.60
CA PRO A 234 -9.06 -14.17 -10.17
C PRO A 234 -9.36 -13.16 -9.07
N LYS A 235 -8.58 -12.06 -9.03
CA LYS A 235 -8.76 -10.98 -8.05
C LYS A 235 -10.04 -10.20 -8.39
N LEU A 236 -11.17 -10.65 -7.86
CA LEU A 236 -12.50 -10.07 -8.14
C LEU A 236 -13.11 -9.51 -6.86
N MET A 237 -13.68 -8.31 -6.96
CA MET A 237 -14.15 -7.53 -5.81
C MET A 237 -15.64 -7.75 -5.48
N THR A 238 -16.45 -8.31 -6.39
CA THR A 238 -17.91 -8.46 -6.21
C THR A 238 -18.38 -9.92 -6.24
N PRO A 239 -19.22 -10.37 -5.29
CA PRO A 239 -19.73 -11.74 -5.23
C PRO A 239 -20.47 -12.20 -6.50
N ALA A 240 -21.23 -11.31 -7.14
CA ALA A 240 -21.95 -11.61 -8.37
C ALA A 240 -21.02 -11.95 -9.55
N ARG A 241 -19.87 -11.27 -9.65
CA ARG A 241 -18.87 -11.56 -10.69
C ARG A 241 -18.14 -12.88 -10.44
N ILE A 242 -17.87 -13.20 -9.16
CA ILE A 242 -17.27 -14.47 -8.78
C ILE A 242 -18.20 -15.62 -9.21
N ALA A 243 -19.49 -15.54 -8.87
CA ALA A 243 -20.47 -16.57 -9.22
C ALA A 243 -20.62 -16.75 -10.75
N SER A 244 -20.73 -15.65 -11.51
CA SER A 244 -20.85 -15.71 -12.97
C SER A 244 -19.64 -16.36 -13.63
N ASN A 245 -18.43 -16.00 -13.20
CA ASN A 245 -17.20 -16.54 -13.77
C ASN A 245 -16.98 -18.00 -13.38
N CYS A 246 -17.31 -18.41 -12.16
CA CYS A 246 -17.25 -19.82 -11.77
C CYS A 246 -18.15 -20.69 -12.66
N VAL A 247 -19.36 -20.22 -12.96
CA VAL A 247 -20.29 -20.94 -13.86
C VAL A 247 -19.75 -20.99 -15.29
N GLY A 248 -19.24 -19.87 -15.81
CA GLY A 248 -18.66 -19.79 -17.16
C GLY A 248 -17.43 -20.67 -17.35
N ILE A 249 -16.52 -20.66 -16.36
CA ILE A 249 -15.29 -21.46 -16.38
C ILE A 249 -15.60 -22.95 -16.29
N VAL A 250 -16.50 -23.39 -15.40
CA VAL A 250 -16.90 -24.81 -15.30
C VAL A 250 -17.59 -25.27 -16.59
N ALA A 251 -18.36 -24.40 -17.24
CA ALA A 251 -18.95 -24.70 -18.55
C ALA A 251 -17.90 -24.76 -19.66
N ALA A 252 -16.85 -23.95 -19.59
CA ALA A 252 -15.73 -23.96 -20.54
C ALA A 252 -14.91 -25.26 -20.45
N VAL A 253 -14.56 -25.71 -19.24
CA VAL A 253 -13.83 -26.97 -19.01
C VAL A 253 -14.56 -28.16 -19.64
N LYS A 254 -15.90 -28.18 -19.55
CA LYS A 254 -16.71 -29.28 -20.08
C LYS A 254 -16.89 -29.26 -21.60
N ARG A 255 -16.61 -28.13 -22.27
CA ARG A 255 -16.90 -27.92 -23.70
C ARG A 255 -15.65 -27.86 -24.57
N LEU A 256 -14.49 -27.55 -24.01
CA LEU A 256 -13.23 -27.49 -24.75
C LEU A 256 -12.75 -28.89 -25.14
N ALA A 257 -12.43 -29.07 -26.43
CA ALA A 257 -11.82 -30.29 -26.95
C ALA A 257 -10.29 -30.23 -26.85
N GLU A 258 -9.63 -31.38 -26.86
CA GLU A 258 -8.17 -31.50 -26.77
C GLU A 258 -7.42 -30.70 -27.86
N GLU A 259 -8.00 -30.60 -29.05
CA GLU A 259 -7.48 -29.79 -30.17
C GLU A 259 -7.50 -28.28 -29.88
N ASP A 260 -8.55 -27.81 -29.21
CA ASP A 260 -8.69 -26.40 -28.83
C ASP A 260 -7.67 -26.05 -27.71
N LEU A 261 -7.29 -27.03 -26.87
CA LEU A 261 -6.26 -26.89 -25.84
C LEU A 261 -4.85 -26.83 -26.43
N GLN A 262 -4.52 -27.71 -27.37
CA GLN A 262 -3.23 -27.68 -28.08
C GLN A 262 -3.04 -26.36 -28.83
N THR A 263 -4.12 -25.80 -29.38
CA THR A 263 -4.09 -24.48 -30.04
C THR A 263 -3.85 -23.35 -29.03
N LEU A 264 -4.42 -23.43 -27.83
CA LEU A 264 -4.20 -22.45 -26.76
C LEU A 264 -2.78 -22.55 -26.16
N ASP A 265 -2.26 -23.76 -26.00
CA ASP A 265 -0.92 -23.98 -25.47
C ASP A 265 0.18 -23.60 -26.49
N GLY A 266 -0.06 -23.87 -27.77
CA GLY A 266 0.80 -23.40 -28.87
C GLY A 266 0.94 -21.87 -28.93
N ALA A 267 -0.10 -21.14 -28.53
CA ALA A 267 -0.06 -19.67 -28.44
C ALA A 267 0.79 -19.14 -27.27
N THR A 268 1.18 -19.98 -26.30
CA THR A 268 2.04 -19.58 -25.17
C THR A 268 3.52 -19.92 -25.36
N MET A 269 3.84 -20.79 -26.32
CA MET A 269 5.23 -21.18 -26.64
C MET A 269 5.95 -20.16 -27.53
N GLY A 270 5.20 -19.31 -28.23
CA GLY A 270 5.72 -18.12 -28.92
C GLY A 270 5.53 -16.88 -28.05
N GLU A 271 6.61 -16.15 -27.81
CA GLU A 271 6.68 -14.86 -27.08
C GLU A 271 6.82 -14.89 -25.55
N LYS A 272 7.88 -14.19 -25.11
CA LYS A 272 8.18 -13.84 -23.71
C LYS A 272 6.98 -13.17 -23.04
N GLN A 273 6.38 -13.83 -22.05
CA GLN A 273 5.45 -13.20 -21.11
C GLN A 273 6.11 -11.98 -20.41
N LYS A 274 5.74 -10.75 -20.80
CA LYS A 274 6.07 -9.54 -20.05
C LYS A 274 5.11 -9.37 -18.87
N ARG A 275 5.60 -9.56 -17.64
CA ARG A 275 4.85 -9.16 -16.43
C ARG A 275 4.92 -7.64 -16.24
N LEU A 276 3.76 -7.00 -16.16
CA LEU A 276 3.58 -5.54 -16.00
C LEU A 276 3.62 -5.04 -14.55
N THR A 277 4.14 -5.83 -13.61
CA THR A 277 4.30 -5.36 -12.22
C THR A 277 5.54 -5.97 -11.60
N VAL A 278 6.63 -5.21 -11.63
CA VAL A 278 7.80 -5.39 -10.78
C VAL A 278 8.01 -4.04 -10.07
N PRO A 279 8.19 -4.00 -8.75
CA PRO A 279 8.55 -2.75 -8.08
C PRO A 279 9.97 -2.34 -8.49
N ASP A 280 10.16 -1.04 -8.72
CA ASP A 280 11.37 -0.41 -9.26
C ASP A 280 12.52 -0.34 -8.23
N CYS A 281 12.66 -1.36 -7.36
CA CYS A 281 13.80 -1.49 -6.47
C CYS A 281 14.85 -2.35 -7.16
N GLY A 282 15.83 -1.69 -7.81
CA GLY A 282 16.93 -2.31 -8.54
C GLY A 282 17.91 -3.13 -7.69
N ILE A 283 17.42 -4.19 -7.02
CA ILE A 283 18.21 -5.17 -6.28
C ILE A 283 18.00 -6.54 -6.96
N ASP A 284 19.10 -7.14 -7.43
CA ASP A 284 19.08 -8.44 -8.09
C ASP A 284 19.12 -9.55 -7.03
N PHE A 285 18.04 -10.33 -6.91
CA PHE A 285 17.87 -11.37 -5.87
C PHE A 285 18.35 -12.78 -6.29
N GLY A 286 19.02 -12.92 -7.44
CA GLY A 286 19.86 -14.08 -7.72
C GLY A 286 19.12 -15.42 -7.97
N PHE A 287 17.97 -15.43 -8.63
CA PHE A 287 17.28 -16.67 -9.00
C PHE A 287 17.67 -17.17 -10.41
N LYS A 288 17.86 -18.49 -10.55
CA LYS A 288 18.52 -19.18 -11.68
C LYS A 288 17.73 -19.24 -13.01
N HIS A 289 16.51 -18.71 -13.08
CA HIS A 289 15.75 -18.66 -14.33
C HIS A 289 15.46 -17.20 -14.71
N ARG A 290 16.38 -16.62 -15.48
CA ARG A 290 16.24 -15.31 -16.11
C ARG A 290 16.14 -15.53 -17.62
N PRO A 291 15.16 -14.95 -18.35
CA PRO A 291 15.17 -14.97 -19.81
C PRO A 291 16.16 -13.89 -20.27
N GLY A 292 17.38 -14.32 -20.64
CA GLY A 292 18.41 -13.42 -21.16
C GLY A 292 19.86 -13.86 -21.00
N SER A 293 20.16 -15.02 -20.41
CA SER A 293 21.50 -15.61 -20.51
C SER A 293 21.55 -16.55 -21.71
N ALA A 294 21.80 -16.00 -22.90
CA ALA A 294 22.44 -16.79 -23.94
C ALA A 294 23.92 -16.87 -23.57
N THR A 295 24.35 -18.07 -23.20
CA THR A 295 25.75 -18.44 -23.06
C THR A 295 26.29 -18.62 -24.48
N GLN A 296 27.32 -17.84 -24.80
CA GLN A 296 28.11 -17.78 -26.05
C GLN A 296 27.39 -17.25 -27.30
#